data_AF-D8SXI5-F1
#
_entry.id   AF-D8SXI5-F1
#
_cell.length_a   1.000
_cell.length_b   1.000
_cell.length_c   1.000
_cell.angle_alpha   90.00
_cell.angle_beta   90.00
_cell.angle_gamma   90.00
#
_symmetry.space_group_name_H-M   'P 1'
#
loop_
_entity.id
_entity.type
_entity.pdbx_description
1 polymer ?
#
loop_
_entity_poly.entity_id
_entity_poly.type
_entity_poly.pdbx_seq_one_letter_code
_entity_poly.pdbx_strand_id
1 'polypeptide(L)'
;MPKSERIPAPFPWASEYRAHVHSLDYLWSSAITRIRGEVICKRCDGSQMVDLDVRDAFMQVNNYFISYRDSMHDRAPKCWTSPRLLDCSLCRQCDCVKPVIDAKKRNINWLFLLLTQTLGLCTLDQLKYFCKHTRRHRTGAKDRVLYLTYVGLLKQLNPNGPYD
;
A
#
# COMPACT_ATOMS: atom_id res chain seq x y z
N MET A 1 -21.69 -18.80 -4.89
CA MET A 1 -20.49 -19.52 -4.40
C MET A 1 -19.47 -18.52 -3.86
N PRO A 2 -18.83 -18.79 -2.70
CA PRO A 2 -17.69 -18.00 -2.24
C PRO A 2 -16.59 -18.07 -3.30
N LYS A 3 -15.97 -16.93 -3.63
CA LYS A 3 -14.76 -16.93 -4.48
C LYS A 3 -13.64 -17.62 -3.68
N SER A 4 -12.94 -18.59 -4.28
CA SER A 4 -11.77 -19.29 -3.68
C SER A 4 -10.87 -18.30 -2.97
N GLU A 5 -10.31 -18.59 -1.79
CA GLU A 5 -9.48 -17.68 -1.00
C GLU A 5 -8.09 -17.42 -1.60
N ARG A 6 -7.55 -18.41 -2.33
CA ARG A 6 -6.28 -18.32 -3.07
C ARG A 6 -6.47 -17.73 -4.46
N ILE A 7 -5.43 -17.07 -4.96
CA ILE A 7 -5.27 -16.52 -6.31
C ILE A 7 -3.83 -16.72 -6.78
N PRO A 8 -3.57 -16.73 -8.09
CA PRO A 8 -2.22 -16.49 -8.58
C PRO A 8 -1.70 -15.16 -8.01
N ALA A 9 -0.48 -15.17 -7.48
CA ALA A 9 0.16 -13.99 -6.94
C ALA A 9 0.27 -12.92 -8.05
N PRO A 10 -0.29 -11.70 -7.87
CA PRO A 10 -0.25 -10.67 -8.91
C PRO A 10 1.14 -10.05 -9.08
N PHE A 11 2.02 -10.20 -8.09
CA PHE A 11 3.39 -9.69 -8.08
C PHE A 11 4.30 -10.64 -7.30
N PRO A 12 5.63 -10.65 -7.54
CA PRO A 12 6.59 -11.46 -6.77
C PRO A 12 6.60 -11.18 -5.26
N TRP A 13 6.22 -9.98 -4.85
CA TRP A 13 6.10 -9.57 -3.44
C TRP A 13 4.70 -9.73 -2.86
N ALA A 14 3.75 -10.26 -3.63
CA ALA A 14 2.42 -10.61 -3.18
C ALA A 14 2.31 -12.11 -2.95
N SER A 15 1.58 -12.52 -1.93
CA SER A 15 1.31 -13.95 -1.70
C SER A 15 0.17 -14.45 -2.59
N GLU A 16 -0.07 -15.77 -2.53
CA GLU A 16 -1.23 -16.40 -3.15
C GLU A 16 -2.56 -16.11 -2.45
N TYR A 17 -2.56 -15.40 -1.33
CA TYR A 17 -3.77 -14.97 -0.64
C TYR A 17 -4.14 -13.54 -1.05
N ARG A 18 -5.44 -13.28 -1.21
CA ARG A 18 -5.91 -11.93 -1.53
C ARG A 18 -5.46 -10.93 -0.49
N ALA A 19 -4.98 -9.77 -0.96
CA ALA A 19 -4.60 -8.66 -0.09
C ALA A 19 -3.53 -9.03 0.96
N HIS A 20 -2.70 -10.04 0.65
CA HIS A 20 -1.56 -10.43 1.47
C HIS A 20 -0.26 -10.23 0.70
N VAL A 21 0.67 -9.52 1.32
CA VAL A 21 2.04 -9.36 0.83
C VAL A 21 2.99 -10.28 1.61
N HIS A 22 4.15 -10.56 1.04
CA HIS A 22 5.19 -11.28 1.74
C HIS A 22 5.87 -10.40 2.80
N SER A 23 6.42 -11.02 3.86
CA SER A 23 7.19 -10.33 4.90
C SER A 23 8.56 -9.88 4.38
N LEU A 24 9.20 -8.95 5.07
CA LEU A 24 10.55 -8.48 4.75
C LEU A 24 11.56 -9.64 4.72
N ASP A 25 11.48 -10.58 5.67
CA ASP A 25 12.34 -11.77 5.70
C ASP A 25 12.22 -12.60 4.42
N TYR A 26 11.00 -12.80 3.92
CA TYR A 26 10.78 -13.47 2.65
C TYR A 26 11.35 -12.65 1.49
N LEU A 27 11.10 -11.34 1.46
CA LEU A 27 11.61 -10.47 0.40
C LEU A 27 13.14 -10.50 0.34
N TRP A 28 13.83 -10.41 1.48
CA TRP A 28 15.29 -10.47 1.55
C TRP A 28 15.85 -11.86 1.18
N SER A 29 15.28 -12.94 1.71
CA SER A 29 15.72 -14.30 1.36
C SER A 29 15.46 -14.67 -0.11
N SER A 30 14.49 -14.01 -0.75
CA SER A 30 14.20 -14.15 -2.18
C SER A 30 14.92 -13.11 -3.06
N ALA A 31 15.86 -12.34 -2.50
CA ALA A 31 16.58 -11.26 -3.18
C ALA A 31 15.68 -10.17 -3.82
N ILE A 32 14.47 -9.99 -3.30
CA ILE A 32 13.53 -8.94 -3.71
C ILE A 32 13.84 -7.68 -2.89
N THR A 33 14.78 -6.87 -3.38
CA THR A 33 15.18 -5.60 -2.74
C THR A 33 14.44 -4.40 -3.31
N ARG A 34 13.84 -4.54 -4.49
CA ARG A 34 13.12 -3.48 -5.19
C ARG A 34 11.74 -3.94 -5.61
N ILE A 35 10.79 -3.01 -5.60
CA ILE A 35 9.45 -3.23 -6.17
C ILE A 35 9.13 -2.13 -7.17
N ARG A 36 8.20 -2.43 -8.07
CA ARG A 36 7.79 -1.49 -9.10
C ARG A 36 6.28 -1.34 -9.20
N GLY A 37 5.84 -0.18 -9.63
CA GLY A 37 4.43 0.12 -9.88
C GLY A 37 4.27 1.08 -11.06
N GLU A 38 3.20 0.87 -11.82
CA GLU A 38 2.80 1.80 -12.88
C GLU A 38 2.17 3.04 -12.26
N VAL A 39 2.53 4.20 -12.79
CA VAL A 39 2.03 5.49 -12.35
C VAL A 39 1.68 6.36 -13.56
N ILE A 40 0.69 7.25 -13.40
CA ILE A 40 0.23 8.17 -14.44
C ILE A 40 0.29 9.62 -13.93
N CYS A 41 0.85 10.51 -14.76
CA CYS A 41 0.89 11.94 -14.49
C CYS A 41 -0.46 12.58 -14.79
N LYS A 42 -1.01 13.37 -13.86
CA LYS A 42 -2.25 14.14 -14.04
C LYS A 42 -2.08 15.43 -14.86
N ARG A 43 -0.86 15.76 -15.29
CA ARG A 43 -0.54 17.00 -16.02
C ARG A 43 -0.27 16.76 -17.49
N CYS A 44 0.51 15.72 -17.80
CA CYS A 44 0.90 15.39 -19.17
C CYS A 44 0.38 14.02 -19.64
N ASP A 45 -0.45 13.35 -18.83
CA ASP A 45 -1.04 12.03 -19.08
C ASP A 45 -0.04 10.90 -19.38
N GLY A 46 1.25 11.14 -19.18
CA GLY A 46 2.30 10.15 -19.38
C GLY A 46 2.26 9.05 -18.32
N SER A 47 2.34 7.79 -18.78
CA SER A 47 2.52 6.60 -17.93
C SER A 47 4.00 6.23 -17.83
N GLN A 48 4.43 5.80 -16.64
CA GLN A 48 5.79 5.33 -16.38
C GLN A 48 5.80 4.26 -15.28
N MET A 49 6.88 3.48 -15.22
CA MET A 49 7.15 2.59 -14.10
C MET A 49 8.04 3.31 -13.08
N VAL A 50 7.68 3.21 -11.80
CA VAL A 50 8.50 3.69 -10.69
C VAL A 50 9.01 2.50 -9.91
N ASP A 51 10.32 2.46 -9.70
CA ASP A 51 11.01 1.48 -8.87
C ASP A 51 11.37 2.06 -7.50
N LEU A 52 11.17 1.29 -6.45
CA LEU A 52 11.44 1.68 -5.06
C LEU A 52 12.36 0.68 -4.42
N ASP A 53 13.32 1.18 -3.63
CA ASP A 53 14.03 0.34 -2.66
C ASP A 53 13.08 -0.01 -1.51
N VAL A 54 12.93 -1.30 -1.23
CA VAL A 54 11.98 -1.78 -0.20
C VAL A 54 12.41 -1.34 1.19
N ARG A 55 13.70 -1.40 1.50
CA ARG A 55 14.23 -1.09 2.84
C ARG A 55 14.04 0.39 3.13
N ASP A 56 14.48 1.26 2.23
CA ASP A 56 14.41 2.71 2.45
C ASP A 56 12.96 3.19 2.56
N ALA A 57 12.10 2.73 1.65
CA ALA A 57 10.69 3.12 1.66
C ALA A 57 9.94 2.55 2.86
N PHE A 58 10.26 1.32 3.29
CA PHE A 58 9.67 0.73 4.50
C PHE A 58 10.08 1.51 5.75
N MET A 59 11.36 1.84 5.90
CA MET A 59 11.85 2.59 7.06
C MET A 59 11.14 3.94 7.19
N GLN A 60 10.88 4.63 6.07
CA GLN A 60 10.14 5.90 6.09
C GLN A 60 8.72 5.74 6.63
N VAL A 61 7.91 4.83 6.08
CA VAL A 61 6.52 4.63 6.53
C VAL A 61 6.45 4.05 7.94
N ASN A 62 7.37 3.13 8.27
CA ASN A 62 7.44 2.50 9.59
C ASN A 62 7.81 3.50 10.69
N ASN A 63 8.86 4.30 10.47
CA ASN A 63 9.28 5.30 11.45
C ASN A 63 8.17 6.33 11.67
N TYR A 64 7.53 6.79 10.60
CA TYR A 64 6.38 7.68 10.71
C TYR A 64 5.25 7.06 11.55
N PHE A 65 4.88 5.80 11.27
CA PHE A 65 3.85 5.13 12.05
C PHE A 65 4.24 5.04 13.54
N ILE A 66 5.44 4.57 13.85
CA ILE A 66 5.90 4.42 15.24
C ILE A 66 5.90 5.76 15.98
N SER A 67 6.37 6.83 15.34
CA SER A 67 6.46 8.15 15.97
C SER A 67 5.10 8.80 16.24
N TYR A 68 4.06 8.47 15.47
CA TYR A 68 2.78 9.20 15.53
C TYR A 68 1.57 8.32 15.88
N ARG A 69 1.72 7.00 16.00
CA ARG A 69 0.61 6.04 16.20
C ARG A 69 -0.33 6.41 17.35
N ASP A 70 0.20 6.90 18.46
CA ASP A 70 -0.59 7.21 19.67
C ASP A 70 -1.54 8.41 19.44
N SER A 71 -1.17 9.33 18.54
CA SER A 71 -1.99 10.49 18.16
C SER A 71 -3.00 10.21 17.05
N MET A 72 -2.93 9.04 16.40
CA MET A 72 -3.80 8.69 15.28
C MET A 72 -5.20 8.26 15.74
N HIS A 73 -5.36 7.75 16.97
CA HIS A 73 -6.64 7.31 17.54
C HIS A 73 -7.48 6.45 16.57
N ASP A 74 -6.87 5.41 16.00
CA ASP A 74 -7.45 4.51 14.98
C ASP A 74 -7.89 5.18 13.67
N ARG A 75 -7.39 6.38 13.37
CA ARG A 75 -7.74 7.15 12.16
C ARG A 75 -6.50 7.54 11.39
N ALA A 76 -6.58 7.43 10.06
CA ALA A 76 -5.48 7.81 9.21
C ALA A 76 -5.24 9.32 9.33
N PRO A 77 -3.99 9.77 9.56
CA PRO A 77 -3.66 11.19 9.63
C PRO A 77 -3.86 11.86 8.27
N LYS A 78 -3.89 13.19 8.27
CA LYS A 78 -4.20 14.00 7.07
C LYS A 78 -3.29 13.66 5.88
N CYS A 79 -2.00 13.46 6.13
CA CYS A 79 -1.01 13.08 5.11
C CYS A 79 -1.28 11.71 4.47
N TRP A 80 -1.99 10.80 5.12
CA TRP A 80 -2.41 9.53 4.52
C TRP A 80 -3.74 9.65 3.80
N THR A 81 -4.67 10.46 4.31
CA THR A 81 -5.97 10.69 3.65
C THR A 81 -5.84 11.53 2.36
N SER A 82 -4.84 12.41 2.33
CA SER A 82 -4.49 13.28 1.19
C SER A 82 -2.99 13.17 0.92
N PRO A 83 -2.54 12.03 0.37
CA PRO A 83 -1.12 11.77 0.19
C PRO A 83 -0.52 12.68 -0.87
N ARG A 84 0.74 13.08 -0.63
CA ARG A 84 1.57 13.75 -1.64
C ARG A 84 1.72 12.80 -2.83
N LEU A 85 1.54 13.33 -4.03
CA LEU A 85 1.75 12.59 -5.27
C LEU A 85 3.25 12.52 -5.58
N LEU A 86 3.66 11.60 -6.45
CA LEU A 86 5.06 11.55 -6.89
C LEU A 86 5.35 12.67 -7.90
N ASP A 87 6.64 12.94 -8.08
CA ASP A 87 7.13 13.87 -9.10
C ASP A 87 7.18 13.17 -10.48
N CYS A 88 6.94 13.92 -11.55
CA CYS A 88 6.91 13.36 -12.90
C CYS A 88 8.27 13.48 -13.58
N SER A 89 8.91 12.35 -13.90
CA SER A 89 10.15 12.35 -14.68
C SER A 89 9.97 12.89 -16.12
N LEU A 90 8.77 12.74 -16.71
CA LEU A 90 8.49 13.08 -18.11
C LEU A 90 8.30 14.60 -18.32
N CYS A 91 7.47 15.24 -17.49
CA CYS A 91 7.20 16.68 -17.59
C CYS A 91 7.92 17.51 -16.52
N ARG A 92 8.69 16.87 -15.62
CA ARG A 92 9.47 17.49 -14.54
C ARG A 92 8.66 18.33 -13.55
N GLN A 93 7.34 18.14 -13.51
CA GLN A 93 6.45 18.77 -12.55
C GLN A 93 6.37 17.94 -11.27
N CYS A 94 6.34 18.61 -10.12
CA CYS A 94 6.20 17.95 -8.82
C CYS A 94 4.75 17.59 -8.52
N ASP A 95 4.53 16.64 -7.61
CA ASP A 95 3.23 16.34 -6.97
C ASP A 95 2.08 16.11 -7.96
N CYS A 96 2.35 15.42 -9.06
CA CYS A 96 1.36 15.23 -10.12
C CYS A 96 1.19 13.79 -10.58
N VAL A 97 1.98 12.85 -10.06
CA VAL A 97 1.97 11.45 -10.47
C VAL A 97 1.24 10.60 -9.43
N LYS A 98 0.21 9.87 -9.87
CA LYS A 98 -0.53 8.91 -9.04
C LYS A 98 -0.26 7.47 -9.50
N PRO A 99 -0.25 6.49 -8.58
CA PRO A 99 -0.28 5.09 -8.95
C PRO A 99 -1.50 4.73 -9.79
N VAL A 100 -1.31 3.80 -10.73
CA VAL A 100 -2.40 3.10 -11.40
C VAL A 100 -2.91 2.01 -10.44
N ILE A 101 -4.17 2.14 -10.01
CA ILE A 101 -4.82 1.18 -9.10
C ILE A 101 -5.76 0.30 -9.92
N ASP A 102 -5.45 -0.99 -10.01
CA ASP A 102 -6.24 -1.95 -10.80
C ASP A 102 -7.70 -2.00 -10.31
N ALA A 103 -8.64 -1.95 -11.26
CA ALA A 103 -10.07 -2.08 -10.99
C ALA A 103 -10.43 -3.44 -10.37
N LYS A 104 -9.72 -4.51 -10.76
CA LYS A 104 -9.79 -5.83 -10.14
C LYS A 104 -9.01 -5.79 -8.83
N LYS A 105 -9.71 -5.63 -7.72
CA LYS A 105 -9.16 -5.51 -6.35
C LYS A 105 -8.14 -6.58 -5.94
N ARG A 106 -8.21 -7.77 -6.55
CA ARG A 106 -7.27 -8.88 -6.34
C ARG A 106 -5.87 -8.65 -6.94
N ASN A 107 -5.76 -7.73 -7.89
CA ASN A 107 -4.53 -7.35 -8.59
C ASN A 107 -3.93 -6.04 -8.06
N ILE A 108 -4.51 -5.44 -7.02
CA ILE A 108 -3.97 -4.19 -6.45
C ILE A 108 -2.57 -4.45 -5.90
N ASN A 109 -1.62 -3.60 -6.28
CA ASN A 109 -0.24 -3.64 -5.82
C ASN A 109 -0.13 -3.04 -4.41
N TRP A 110 -0.62 -3.77 -3.41
CA TRP A 110 -0.73 -3.27 -2.03
C TRP A 110 0.59 -2.81 -1.43
N LEU A 111 1.69 -3.54 -1.68
CA LEU A 111 3.00 -3.18 -1.16
C LEU A 111 3.49 -1.86 -1.78
N PHE A 112 3.34 -1.68 -3.10
CA PHE A 112 3.72 -0.43 -3.75
C PHE A 112 2.93 0.77 -3.21
N LEU A 113 1.62 0.61 -2.99
CA LEU A 113 0.80 1.67 -2.42
C LEU A 113 1.18 2.00 -0.96
N LEU A 114 1.57 1.00 -0.17
CA LEU A 114 2.08 1.21 1.19
C LEU A 114 3.40 2.01 1.16
N LEU A 115 4.37 1.54 0.38
CA LEU A 115 5.73 2.09 0.37
C LEU A 115 5.80 3.50 -0.27
N THR A 116 4.91 3.80 -1.20
CA THR A 116 4.71 5.18 -1.71
C THR A 116 3.82 6.04 -0.80
N GLN A 117 3.25 5.47 0.27
CA GLN A 117 2.29 6.12 1.15
C GLN A 117 1.05 6.68 0.41
N THR A 118 0.58 5.99 -0.63
CA THR A 118 -0.51 6.43 -1.51
C THR A 118 -1.82 5.66 -1.32
N LEU A 119 -1.95 4.82 -0.29
CA LEU A 119 -3.17 4.06 0.01
C LEU A 119 -4.42 4.94 0.13
N GLY A 120 -4.28 6.22 0.52
CA GLY A 120 -5.38 7.19 0.56
C GLY A 120 -6.09 7.43 -0.78
N LEU A 121 -5.39 7.15 -1.89
CA LEU A 121 -5.94 7.24 -3.24
C LEU A 121 -6.88 6.08 -3.59
N CYS A 122 -6.89 4.99 -2.80
CA CYS A 122 -7.86 3.92 -2.95
C CYS A 122 -9.28 4.41 -2.65
N THR A 123 -10.26 3.79 -3.31
CA THR A 123 -11.67 3.96 -2.95
C THR A 123 -11.96 3.23 -1.63
N LEU A 124 -13.03 3.63 -0.94
CA LEU A 124 -13.48 2.94 0.28
C LEU A 124 -13.73 1.45 0.02
N ASP A 125 -14.25 1.11 -1.17
CA ASP A 125 -14.54 -0.26 -1.57
C ASP A 125 -13.30 -1.11 -1.85
N GLN A 126 -12.19 -0.50 -2.25
CA GLN A 126 -10.88 -1.16 -2.36
C GLN A 126 -10.29 -1.41 -0.96
N LEU A 127 -10.34 -0.41 -0.08
CA LEU A 127 -9.87 -0.56 1.31
C LEU A 127 -10.68 -1.61 2.08
N LYS A 128 -12.02 -1.62 1.95
CA LYS A 128 -12.89 -2.65 2.54
C LYS A 128 -12.57 -4.05 2.01
N TYR A 129 -12.11 -4.16 0.76
CA TYR A 129 -11.67 -5.44 0.20
C TYR A 129 -10.41 -5.95 0.89
N PHE A 130 -9.43 -5.08 1.14
CA PHE A 130 -8.27 -5.42 1.95
C PHE A 130 -8.70 -5.96 3.32
N CYS A 131 -9.47 -5.17 4.09
CA CYS A 131 -9.91 -5.57 5.43
C CYS A 131 -10.69 -6.90 5.44
N LYS A 132 -11.57 -7.12 4.46
CA LYS A 132 -12.32 -8.37 4.31
C LYS A 132 -11.38 -9.58 4.21
N HIS A 133 -10.30 -9.45 3.44
CA HIS A 133 -9.41 -10.57 3.16
C HIS A 133 -8.29 -10.72 4.19
N THR A 134 -8.05 -9.71 5.04
CA THR A 134 -7.09 -9.77 6.16
C THR A 134 -7.76 -9.94 7.52
N ARG A 135 -9.04 -10.33 7.53
CA ARG A 135 -9.88 -10.53 8.73
C ARG A 135 -9.93 -9.31 9.66
N ARG A 136 -9.79 -8.10 9.11
CA ARG A 136 -9.93 -6.84 9.83
C ARG A 136 -11.36 -6.32 9.74
N HIS A 137 -11.76 -5.57 10.76
CA HIS A 137 -13.05 -4.90 10.76
C HIS A 137 -13.16 -3.93 9.57
N ARG A 138 -14.32 -3.92 8.91
CA ARG A 138 -14.54 -3.23 7.63
C ARG A 138 -15.60 -2.13 7.68
N THR A 139 -16.17 -1.87 8.86
CA THR A 139 -17.17 -0.82 9.05
C THR A 139 -16.51 0.43 9.65
N GLY A 140 -16.97 1.60 9.24
CA GLY A 140 -16.38 2.88 9.59
C GLY A 140 -16.18 3.81 8.40
N ALA A 141 -15.80 5.04 8.72
CA ALA A 141 -15.42 6.07 7.76
C ALA A 141 -14.10 5.71 7.05
N LYS A 142 -13.83 6.35 5.91
CA LYS A 142 -12.69 6.01 5.04
C LYS A 142 -11.34 6.13 5.75
N ASP A 143 -11.15 7.14 6.59
CA ASP A 143 -9.96 7.36 7.41
C ASP A 143 -9.67 6.19 8.38
N ARG A 144 -10.71 5.62 9.00
CA ARG A 144 -10.59 4.44 9.87
C ARG A 144 -10.23 3.18 9.10
N VAL A 145 -10.89 2.93 7.96
CA VAL A 145 -10.57 1.75 7.12
C VAL A 145 -9.17 1.90 6.51
N LEU A 146 -8.77 3.11 6.14
CA LEU A 146 -7.42 3.42 5.65
C LEU A 146 -6.36 3.12 6.71
N TYR A 147 -6.56 3.59 7.95
CA TYR A 147 -5.66 3.29 9.08
C TYR A 147 -5.49 1.78 9.26
N LEU A 148 -6.59 1.03 9.32
CA LEU A 148 -6.56 -0.43 9.45
C LEU A 148 -5.84 -1.12 8.29
N THR A 149 -5.87 -0.53 7.10
CA THR A 149 -5.15 -1.03 5.93
C THR A 149 -3.64 -0.80 6.07
N TYR A 150 -3.21 0.39 6.48
CA TYR A 150 -1.79 0.66 6.78
C TYR A 150 -1.25 -0.27 7.86
N VAL A 151 -1.93 -0.36 9.01
CA VAL A 151 -1.53 -1.24 10.12
C VAL A 151 -1.51 -2.71 9.68
N GLY A 152 -2.50 -3.13 8.89
CA GLY A 152 -2.55 -4.48 8.33
C GLY A 152 -1.37 -4.82 7.45
N LEU A 153 -0.97 -3.91 6.57
CA LEU A 153 0.17 -4.09 5.68
C LEU A 153 1.51 -4.02 6.42
N LEU A 154 1.67 -3.08 7.36
CA LEU A 154 2.86 -3.00 8.20
C LEU A 154 3.07 -4.31 8.99
N LYS A 155 2.00 -4.87 9.57
CA LYS A 155 2.05 -6.15 10.29
C LYS A 155 2.33 -7.33 9.38
N GLN A 156 1.82 -7.36 8.15
CA GLN A 156 2.19 -8.39 7.17
C GLN A 156 3.68 -8.31 6.80
N LEU A 157 4.18 -7.09 6.60
CA LEU A 157 5.54 -6.84 6.13
C LEU A 157 6.58 -7.08 7.25
N ASN A 158 6.28 -6.71 8.49
CA ASN A 158 7.11 -6.97 9.66
C ASN A 158 6.27 -7.57 10.80
N PRO A 159 6.07 -8.90 10.84
CA PRO A 159 5.20 -9.52 11.84
C PRO A 159 5.60 -9.30 13.31
N ASN A 160 6.88 -9.00 13.56
CA ASN A 160 7.43 -8.78 14.89
C ASN A 160 7.48 -7.29 15.30
N GLY A 161 6.94 -6.39 14.47
CA GLY A 161 6.94 -4.95 14.75
C GLY A 161 5.80 -4.49 15.67
N PRO A 162 5.90 -3.26 16.23
CA PRO A 162 4.96 -2.73 17.23
C PRO A 162 3.70 -2.15 16.56
N TYR A 163 2.86 -3.00 15.97
CA TYR A 163 1.65 -2.61 15.22
C TYR A 163 0.33 -2.94 15.91
N ASP A 164 0.38 -3.37 17.17
CA ASP A 164 -0.76 -3.72 18.02
C ASP A 164 -1.10 -2.59 19.00
#